data_AF-F7S7I0-F1
#
_entry.id   AF-F7S7I0-F1
#
_cell.length_a   1.000
_cell.length_b   1.000
_cell.length_c   1.000
_cell.angle_alpha   90.00
_cell.angle_beta   90.00
_cell.angle_gamma   90.00
#
_symmetry.space_group_name_H-M   'P 1'
#
loop_
_entity.id
_entity.type
_entity.pdbx_description
1 polymer ?
#
loop_
_entity_poly.entity_id
_entity_poly.type
_entity_poly.pdbx_seq_one_letter_code
_entity_poly.pdbx_strand_id
1 'polypeptide(L)'
;DVAHVRIAAPPRFGAALIHDRQGLLLLVSSLYGANTLKVANQAAHVIARLTPGLRAEGVGVDPRAFTPAAFIRVALLDLGHVLLIGAALILLVLLVALRDWRAALISFVAIPVSLLAAVGVITALGITLNTMALAGLAIALGELVDDAVVDVENITRRLRENRAAAAPAPRLLVILRASLEVRSAIVFASAAVVVAFTPVIAL
;
A
#
# COMPACT_ATOMS: atom_id res chain seq x y z
N ASP A 1 -37.28 41.65 -41.81
CA ASP A 1 -36.19 42.03 -42.74
C ASP A 1 -34.97 42.69 -42.10
N VAL A 2 -34.65 42.41 -40.82
CA VAL A 2 -33.50 43.05 -40.12
C VAL A 2 -32.43 42.07 -39.61
N ALA A 3 -32.64 40.75 -39.70
CA ALA A 3 -31.65 39.77 -39.30
C ALA A 3 -31.83 38.41 -40.00
N HIS A 4 -30.71 37.70 -40.20
CA HIS A 4 -30.69 36.29 -40.59
C HIS A 4 -30.51 35.40 -39.35
N VAL A 5 -31.60 34.73 -38.95
CA VAL A 5 -31.56 33.73 -37.88
C VAL A 5 -31.25 32.37 -38.51
N ARG A 6 -30.19 31.73 -38.02
CA ARG A 6 -29.79 30.38 -38.42
C ARG A 6 -29.42 29.58 -37.18
N ILE A 7 -29.88 28.33 -37.13
CA ILE A 7 -29.41 27.36 -36.14
C ILE A 7 -28.02 26.94 -36.62
N ALA A 8 -27.00 27.38 -35.87
CA ALA A 8 -25.61 27.07 -36.16
C ALA A 8 -24.91 26.63 -34.88
N ALA A 9 -23.82 25.87 -35.04
CA ALA A 9 -22.98 25.51 -33.91
C ALA A 9 -22.40 26.78 -33.26
N PRO A 10 -22.24 26.80 -31.92
CA PRO A 10 -21.57 27.90 -31.24
C PRO A 10 -20.14 28.08 -31.78
N PRO A 11 -19.57 29.30 -31.66
CA PRO A 11 -18.19 29.58 -32.08
C PRO A 11 -17.22 28.57 -31.48
N ARG A 12 -16.30 28.04 -32.28
CA ARG A 12 -15.34 27.04 -31.83
C ARG A 12 -14.39 27.67 -30.80
N PHE A 13 -14.37 27.10 -29.58
CA PHE A 13 -13.36 27.38 -28.58
C PHE A 13 -12.30 26.27 -28.62
N GLY A 14 -11.19 26.54 -29.30
CA GLY A 14 -10.07 25.60 -29.44
C GLY A 14 -10.24 24.56 -30.55
N ALA A 15 -9.17 23.80 -30.78
CA ALA A 15 -9.12 22.65 -31.67
C ALA A 15 -8.29 21.56 -30.99
N ALA A 16 -8.71 20.30 -31.13
CA ALA A 16 -7.93 19.16 -30.67
C ALA A 16 -7.43 18.38 -31.90
N LEU A 17 -6.16 17.98 -31.84
CA LEU A 17 -5.57 17.05 -32.78
C LEU A 17 -5.35 15.72 -32.06
N ILE A 18 -5.85 14.64 -32.63
CA ILE A 18 -5.67 13.27 -32.15
C ILE A 18 -4.96 12.52 -33.28
N HIS A 19 -3.70 12.13 -33.06
CA HIS A 19 -2.85 11.52 -34.10
C HIS A 19 -2.84 12.32 -35.42
N ASP A 20 -2.58 13.63 -35.32
CA ASP A 20 -2.56 14.59 -36.45
C ASP A 20 -3.88 14.73 -37.23
N ARG A 21 -5.00 14.24 -36.69
CA ARG A 21 -6.35 14.43 -37.25
C ARG A 21 -7.19 15.32 -36.34
N GLN A 22 -8.05 16.15 -36.93
CA GLN A 22 -9.02 16.93 -36.16
C GLN A 22 -9.91 16.01 -35.34
N GLY A 23 -9.97 16.26 -34.04
CA GLY A 23 -10.77 15.50 -33.10
C GLY A 23 -11.53 16.41 -32.14
N LEU A 24 -12.43 15.79 -31.38
CA LEU A 24 -13.14 16.43 -30.28
C LEU A 24 -12.60 15.86 -28.97
N LEU A 25 -12.05 16.73 -28.12
CA LEU A 25 -11.59 16.34 -26.79
C LEU A 25 -12.75 16.48 -25.81
N LEU A 26 -13.09 15.39 -25.13
CA LEU A 26 -14.10 15.38 -24.08
C LEU A 26 -13.41 15.22 -22.73
N LEU A 27 -13.53 16.23 -21.86
CA LEU A 27 -12.96 16.21 -20.52
C LEU A 27 -14.00 15.68 -19.53
N VAL A 28 -13.68 14.58 -18.85
CA VAL A 28 -14.51 14.01 -17.78
C VAL A 28 -13.83 14.27 -16.44
N SER A 29 -14.51 15.02 -15.58
CA SER A 29 -14.02 15.37 -14.24
C SER A 29 -14.81 14.60 -13.18
N SER A 30 -14.12 14.03 -12.20
CA SER A 30 -14.78 13.47 -11.01
C SER A 30 -15.18 14.59 -10.03
N LEU A 31 -16.32 14.42 -9.37
CA LEU A 31 -16.69 15.27 -8.24
C LEU A 31 -15.76 15.05 -7.03
N TYR A 32 -15.65 16.05 -6.18
CA TYR A 32 -14.88 15.95 -4.93
C TYR A 32 -15.35 14.77 -4.08
N GLY A 33 -14.41 13.99 -3.54
CA GLY A 33 -14.69 12.80 -2.73
C GLY A 33 -15.14 11.55 -3.51
N ALA A 34 -15.32 11.64 -4.83
CA ALA A 34 -15.67 10.49 -5.64
C ALA A 34 -14.47 9.55 -5.85
N ASN A 35 -14.73 8.24 -5.90
CA ASN A 35 -13.70 7.26 -6.24
C ASN A 35 -13.36 7.35 -7.73
N THR A 36 -12.16 7.85 -8.03
CA THR A 36 -11.64 8.05 -9.40
C THR A 36 -11.67 6.78 -10.25
N LEU A 37 -11.34 5.62 -9.67
CA LEU A 37 -11.38 4.33 -10.38
C LEU A 37 -12.81 3.95 -10.78
N LYS A 38 -13.75 4.11 -9.85
CA LYS A 38 -15.16 3.79 -10.08
C LYS A 38 -15.75 4.68 -11.16
N VAL A 39 -15.51 5.99 -11.07
CA VAL A 39 -15.98 6.98 -12.07
C VAL A 39 -15.39 6.68 -13.44
N ALA A 40 -14.08 6.40 -13.53
CA ALA A 40 -13.44 6.07 -14.80
C ALA A 40 -13.98 4.78 -15.42
N ASN A 41 -14.23 3.74 -14.63
CA ASN A 41 -14.85 2.49 -15.11
C ASN A 41 -16.26 2.73 -15.64
N GLN A 42 -17.07 3.52 -14.93
CA GLN A 42 -18.43 3.85 -15.36
C GLN A 42 -18.42 4.68 -16.65
N ALA A 43 -17.56 5.70 -16.73
CA ALA A 43 -17.38 6.51 -17.93
C ALA A 43 -16.95 5.63 -19.13
N ALA A 44 -15.97 4.74 -18.94
CA ALA A 44 -15.52 3.81 -19.96
C ALA A 44 -16.66 2.88 -20.44
N HIS A 45 -17.49 2.38 -19.54
CA HIS A 45 -18.66 1.58 -19.90
C HIS A 45 -19.69 2.37 -20.72
N VAL A 46 -20.00 3.61 -20.34
CA VAL A 46 -20.94 4.47 -21.07
C VAL A 46 -20.40 4.76 -22.47
N ILE A 47 -19.11 5.15 -22.58
CA ILE A 47 -18.45 5.40 -23.86
C ILE A 47 -18.47 4.13 -24.73
N ALA A 48 -18.18 2.97 -24.15
CA ALA A 48 -18.23 1.69 -24.87
C ALA A 48 -19.63 1.37 -25.41
N ARG A 49 -20.70 1.73 -24.68
CA ARG A 49 -22.09 1.58 -25.14
C ARG A 49 -22.46 2.52 -26.29
N LEU A 50 -21.90 3.73 -26.31
CA LEU A 50 -22.15 4.74 -27.35
C LEU A 50 -21.29 4.53 -28.60
N THR A 51 -20.13 3.89 -28.44
CA THR A 51 -19.14 3.69 -29.50
C THR A 51 -19.69 3.03 -30.77
N PRO A 52 -20.56 2.00 -30.74
CA PRO A 52 -21.11 1.41 -31.95
C PRO A 52 -21.93 2.38 -32.79
N GLY A 53 -22.77 3.22 -32.15
CA GLY A 53 -23.57 4.24 -32.84
C GLY A 53 -22.70 5.33 -33.45
N LEU A 54 -21.72 5.82 -32.69
CA LEU A 54 -20.76 6.82 -33.18
C LEU A 54 -19.93 6.31 -34.35
N ARG A 55 -19.52 5.03 -34.31
CA ARG A 55 -18.79 4.40 -35.43
C ARG A 55 -19.65 4.24 -36.68
N ALA A 56 -20.96 3.98 -36.52
CA ALA A 56 -21.88 3.93 -37.67
C ALA A 56 -21.98 5.29 -38.38
N GLU A 57 -21.79 6.39 -37.65
CA GLU A 57 -21.71 7.76 -38.19
C GLU A 57 -20.29 8.17 -38.65
N GLY A 58 -19.32 7.24 -38.64
CA GLY A 58 -17.95 7.51 -39.05
C GLY A 58 -17.07 8.21 -37.99
N VAL A 59 -17.55 8.32 -36.74
CA VAL A 59 -16.80 8.93 -35.64
C VAL A 59 -15.92 7.90 -34.93
N GLY A 60 -14.61 8.10 -35.01
CA GLY A 60 -13.63 7.32 -34.25
C GLY A 60 -13.59 7.75 -32.78
N VAL A 61 -13.69 6.78 -31.87
CA VAL A 61 -13.51 7.00 -30.43
C VAL A 61 -12.20 6.36 -30.01
N ASP A 62 -11.30 7.16 -29.45
CA ASP A 62 -10.07 6.67 -28.82
C ASP A 62 -10.25 6.62 -27.28
N PRO A 63 -10.49 5.42 -26.71
CA PRO A 63 -10.65 5.26 -25.27
C PRO A 63 -9.33 5.33 -24.49
N ARG A 64 -8.18 5.43 -25.18
CA ARG A 64 -6.84 5.45 -24.56
C ARG A 64 -6.39 6.85 -24.14
N ALA A 65 -7.26 7.86 -24.28
CA ALA A 65 -7.00 9.19 -23.76
C ALA A 65 -6.61 9.10 -22.27
N PHE A 66 -5.59 9.86 -21.89
CA PHE A 66 -4.93 9.79 -20.58
C PHE A 66 -5.95 9.84 -19.43
N THR A 67 -6.13 8.74 -18.69
CA THR A 67 -7.03 8.70 -17.53
C THR A 67 -6.24 8.57 -16.24
N PRO A 68 -6.58 9.34 -15.18
CA PRO A 68 -6.01 9.14 -13.85
C PRO A 68 -6.18 7.71 -13.32
N ALA A 69 -7.24 7.00 -13.74
CA ALA A 69 -7.48 5.62 -13.33
C ALA A 69 -6.50 4.61 -13.96
N ALA A 70 -5.96 4.87 -15.16
CA ALA A 70 -4.91 4.05 -15.74
C ALA A 70 -3.63 4.16 -14.91
N PHE A 71 -3.27 5.38 -14.50
CA PHE A 71 -2.15 5.62 -13.60
C PHE A 71 -2.29 4.88 -12.27
N ILE A 72 -3.47 4.98 -11.61
CA ILE A 72 -3.71 4.27 -10.35
C ILE A 72 -3.60 2.74 -10.52
N ARG A 73 -4.09 2.17 -11.63
CA ARG A 73 -3.98 0.73 -11.89
C ARG A 73 -2.53 0.27 -12.04
N VAL A 74 -1.74 1.01 -12.83
CA VAL A 74 -0.31 0.71 -12.99
C VAL A 74 0.41 0.83 -11.64
N ALA A 75 0.15 1.91 -10.89
CA ALA A 75 0.73 2.09 -9.56
C ALA A 75 0.36 0.97 -8.58
N LEU A 76 -0.88 0.47 -8.61
CA LEU A 76 -1.30 -0.68 -7.78
C LEU A 76 -0.60 -1.99 -8.19
N LEU A 77 -0.40 -2.21 -9.49
CA LEU A 77 0.33 -3.37 -10.00
C LEU A 77 1.80 -3.29 -9.58
N ASP A 78 2.44 -2.14 -9.78
CA ASP A 78 3.83 -1.91 -9.40
C ASP A 78 4.02 -2.07 -7.89
N LEU A 79 3.09 -1.53 -7.09
CA LEU A 79 3.08 -1.70 -5.64
C LEU A 79 3.00 -3.17 -5.24
N GLY A 80 2.17 -3.96 -5.92
CA GLY A 80 2.07 -5.41 -5.70
C GLY A 80 3.39 -6.13 -5.99
N HIS A 81 4.08 -5.79 -7.09
CA HIS A 81 5.39 -6.36 -7.42
C HIS A 81 6.45 -5.99 -6.38
N VAL A 82 6.50 -4.71 -5.98
CA VAL A 82 7.43 -4.23 -4.96
C VAL A 82 7.18 -4.93 -3.62
N LEU A 83 5.92 -5.10 -3.23
CA LEU A 83 5.56 -5.79 -1.99
C LEU A 83 5.98 -7.27 -2.01
N LEU A 84 5.78 -7.96 -3.14
CA LEU A 84 6.21 -9.36 -3.30
C LEU A 84 7.74 -9.51 -3.25
N ILE A 85 8.47 -8.64 -3.95
CA ILE A 85 9.93 -8.65 -3.92
C ILE A 85 10.43 -8.33 -2.51
N GLY A 86 9.88 -7.31 -1.86
CA GLY A 86 10.22 -6.95 -0.49
C GLY A 86 9.93 -8.09 0.51
N ALA A 87 8.77 -8.73 0.40
CA ALA A 87 8.41 -9.87 1.23
C ALA A 87 9.36 -11.05 1.04
N ALA A 88 9.74 -11.37 -0.20
CA ALA A 88 10.70 -12.41 -0.50
C ALA A 88 12.09 -12.10 0.07
N LEU A 89 12.54 -10.85 -0.04
CA LEU A 89 13.82 -10.40 0.53
C LEU A 89 13.82 -10.45 2.07
N ILE A 90 12.74 -10.00 2.72
CA ILE A 90 12.59 -10.09 4.18
C ILE A 90 12.64 -11.56 4.61
N LEU A 91 11.86 -12.43 3.96
CA LEU A 91 11.86 -13.86 4.28
C LEU A 91 13.25 -14.49 4.10
N LEU A 92 13.97 -14.13 3.05
CA LEU A 92 15.34 -14.60 2.80
C LEU A 92 16.29 -14.15 3.92
N VAL A 93 16.25 -12.88 4.30
CA VAL A 93 17.09 -12.33 5.38
C VAL A 93 16.75 -13.03 6.71
N LEU A 94 15.47 -13.23 7.02
CA LEU A 94 15.03 -13.96 8.21
C LEU A 94 15.53 -15.40 8.22
N LEU A 95 15.47 -16.11 7.08
CA LEU A 95 15.98 -17.48 6.97
C LEU A 95 17.49 -17.56 7.24
N VAL A 96 18.25 -16.60 6.71
CA VAL A 96 19.71 -16.53 6.91
C VAL A 96 20.06 -16.17 8.35
N ALA A 97 19.34 -15.19 8.94
CA ALA A 97 19.56 -14.73 10.30
C ALA A 97 19.22 -15.80 11.34
N LEU A 98 18.04 -16.42 11.24
CA LEU A 98 17.53 -17.36 12.26
C LEU A 98 18.02 -18.80 12.04
N ARG A 99 18.42 -19.16 10.81
CA ARG A 99 18.81 -20.53 10.40
C ARG A 99 17.79 -21.61 10.78
N ASP A 100 16.53 -21.23 10.90
CA ASP A 100 15.40 -22.08 11.25
C ASP A 100 14.16 -21.61 10.48
N TRP A 101 13.63 -22.46 9.60
CA TRP A 101 12.54 -22.07 8.71
C TRP A 101 11.23 -21.78 9.44
N ARG A 102 11.00 -22.44 10.59
CA ARG A 102 9.78 -22.25 11.39
C ARG A 102 9.86 -20.92 12.11
N ALA A 103 11.03 -20.62 12.69
CA ALA A 103 11.31 -19.34 13.32
C ALA A 103 11.16 -18.19 12.32
N ALA A 104 11.76 -18.31 11.14
CA ALA A 104 11.65 -17.31 10.07
C ALA A 104 10.19 -17.08 9.64
N LEU A 105 9.39 -18.14 9.50
CA LEU A 105 7.97 -18.01 9.14
C LEU A 105 7.15 -17.35 10.25
N ILE A 106 7.44 -17.64 11.52
CA ILE A 106 6.77 -16.99 12.66
C ILE A 106 7.05 -15.49 12.65
N SER A 107 8.32 -15.07 12.54
CA SER A 107 8.69 -13.65 12.44
C SER A 107 8.10 -13.00 11.19
N PHE A 108 8.13 -13.68 10.05
CA PHE A 108 7.59 -13.17 8.78
C PHE A 108 6.08 -12.89 8.85
N VAL A 109 5.30 -13.72 9.56
CA VAL A 109 3.85 -13.50 9.74
C VAL A 109 3.56 -12.45 10.80
N ALA A 110 4.40 -12.34 11.84
CA ALA A 110 4.23 -11.33 12.89
C ALA A 110 4.32 -9.90 12.33
N ILE A 111 5.25 -9.66 11.40
CA ILE A 111 5.47 -8.34 10.79
C ILE A 111 4.20 -7.75 10.12
N PRO A 112 3.54 -8.41 9.15
CA PRO A 112 2.33 -7.87 8.51
C PRO A 112 1.16 -7.78 9.48
N VAL A 113 1.03 -8.69 10.45
CA VAL A 113 -0.04 -8.63 11.46
C VAL A 113 0.11 -7.38 12.33
N SER A 114 1.34 -7.06 12.78
CA SER A 114 1.61 -5.86 13.57
C SER A 114 1.40 -4.58 12.76
N LEU A 115 1.79 -4.55 11.48
CA LEU A 115 1.50 -3.41 10.60
C LEU A 115 -0.01 -3.21 10.38
N LEU A 116 -0.77 -4.29 10.19
CA LEU A 116 -2.22 -4.22 10.07
C LEU A 116 -2.86 -3.70 11.36
N ALA A 117 -2.36 -4.12 12.52
CA ALA A 117 -2.79 -3.58 13.80
C ALA A 117 -2.49 -2.08 13.91
N ALA A 118 -1.29 -1.64 13.52
CA ALA A 118 -0.92 -0.22 13.51
C ALA A 118 -1.85 0.61 12.60
N VAL A 119 -2.11 0.15 11.37
CA VAL A 119 -3.07 0.78 10.45
C VAL A 119 -4.49 0.79 11.05
N GLY A 120 -4.90 -0.29 11.73
CA GLY A 120 -6.17 -0.37 12.45
C GLY A 120 -6.29 0.71 13.54
N VAL A 121 -5.24 0.95 14.30
CA VAL A 121 -5.22 2.01 15.33
C VAL A 121 -5.24 3.39 14.69
N ILE A 122 -4.42 3.65 13.66
CA ILE A 122 -4.36 4.94 12.96
C ILE A 122 -5.75 5.29 12.37
N THR A 123 -6.39 4.31 11.73
CA THR A 123 -7.74 4.50 11.16
C THR A 123 -8.81 4.67 12.22
N ALA A 124 -8.72 3.96 13.35
CA ALA A 124 -9.62 4.16 14.49
C ALA A 124 -9.49 5.55 15.13
N LEU A 125 -8.30 6.15 15.09
CA LEU A 125 -8.06 7.53 15.53
C LEU A 125 -8.51 8.59 14.51
N GLY A 126 -9.07 8.18 13.36
CA GLY A 126 -9.50 9.09 12.29
C GLY A 126 -8.35 9.71 11.50
N ILE A 127 -7.13 9.19 11.66
CA ILE A 127 -5.95 9.67 10.93
C ILE A 127 -5.97 9.07 9.52
N THR A 128 -5.78 9.93 8.51
CA THR A 128 -5.76 9.48 7.11
C THR A 128 -4.41 8.85 6.76
N LEU A 129 -4.45 7.77 5.98
CA LEU A 129 -3.24 7.13 5.46
C LEU A 129 -2.67 7.95 4.31
N ASN A 130 -1.84 8.94 4.66
CA ASN A 130 -1.15 9.81 3.71
C ASN A 130 0.34 9.44 3.60
N THR A 131 1.06 10.17 2.76
CA THR A 131 2.51 9.94 2.54
C THR A 131 3.34 10.05 3.81
N MET A 132 2.96 10.91 4.76
CA MET A 132 3.64 11.01 6.06
C MET A 132 3.37 9.79 6.95
N ALA A 133 2.12 9.32 7.03
CA ALA A 133 1.76 8.12 7.77
C ALA A 133 2.45 6.88 7.19
N LEU A 134 2.52 6.77 5.86
CA LEU A 134 3.24 5.70 5.17
C LEU A 134 4.75 5.74 5.44
N ALA A 135 5.36 6.93 5.48
CA ALA A 135 6.77 7.08 5.85
C ALA A 135 7.02 6.62 7.30
N GLY A 136 6.14 6.97 8.23
CA GLY A 136 6.21 6.49 9.61
C GLY A 136 6.09 4.97 9.72
N LEU A 137 5.14 4.36 9.01
CA LEU A 137 4.99 2.90 8.95
C LEU A 137 6.22 2.21 8.32
N ALA A 138 6.85 2.82 7.32
CA ALA A 138 8.07 2.29 6.70
C ALA A 138 9.26 2.30 7.67
N ILE A 139 9.39 3.32 8.52
CA ILE A 139 10.40 3.37 9.58
C ILE A 139 10.09 2.33 10.66
N ALA A 140 8.83 2.28 11.12
CA ALA A 140 8.38 1.32 12.12
C ALA A 140 8.57 -0.14 11.67
N LEU A 141 8.48 -0.42 10.37
CA LEU A 141 8.78 -1.74 9.82
C LEU A 141 10.22 -2.18 10.13
N GLY A 142 11.21 -1.27 10.10
CA GLY A 142 12.59 -1.58 10.43
C GLY A 142 12.75 -2.03 11.89
N GLU A 143 12.21 -1.24 12.82
CA GLU A 143 12.17 -1.58 14.25
C GLU A 143 11.46 -2.92 14.50
N LEU A 144 10.30 -3.11 13.85
CA LEU A 144 9.49 -4.31 14.01
C LEU A 144 10.18 -5.60 13.55
N VAL A 145 10.99 -5.53 12.49
CA VAL A 145 11.77 -6.68 12.00
C VAL A 145 12.81 -7.06 13.05
N ASP A 146 13.54 -6.09 13.60
CA ASP A 146 14.57 -6.33 14.61
C ASP A 146 13.96 -6.95 15.88
N ASP A 147 12.85 -6.40 16.38
CA ASP A 147 12.13 -6.92 17.54
C ASP A 147 11.66 -8.37 17.32
N ALA A 148 11.08 -8.66 16.16
CA ALA A 148 10.60 -10.00 15.81
C ALA A 148 11.74 -11.02 15.65
N VAL A 149 12.93 -10.58 15.23
CA VAL A 149 14.12 -11.44 15.13
C VAL A 149 14.69 -11.71 16.51
N VAL A 150 14.92 -10.67 17.32
CA VAL A 150 15.54 -10.81 18.65
C VAL A 150 14.70 -11.69 19.58
N ASP A 151 13.38 -11.52 19.61
CA ASP A 151 12.49 -12.34 20.46
C ASP A 151 12.51 -13.81 20.03
N VAL A 152 12.32 -14.08 18.74
CA VAL A 152 12.30 -15.45 18.22
C VAL A 152 13.67 -16.12 18.32
N GLU A 153 14.77 -15.40 18.09
CA GLU A 153 16.12 -15.93 18.31
C GLU A 153 16.32 -16.31 19.78
N ASN A 154 15.93 -15.44 20.73
CA ASN A 154 16.06 -15.76 22.16
C ASN A 154 15.23 -16.99 22.54
N ILE A 155 13.98 -17.06 22.08
CA ILE A 155 13.09 -18.20 22.32
C ILE A 155 13.71 -19.49 21.75
N THR A 156 14.18 -19.47 20.51
CA THR A 156 14.78 -20.65 19.87
C THR A 156 16.08 -21.07 20.54
N ARG A 157 16.92 -20.12 20.96
CA ARG A 157 18.13 -20.38 21.75
C ARG A 157 17.79 -21.05 23.08
N ARG A 158 16.89 -20.47 23.87
CA ARG A 158 16.45 -21.04 25.16
C ARG A 158 15.79 -22.41 25.02
N LEU A 159 15.03 -22.64 23.95
CA LEU A 159 14.46 -23.95 23.64
C LEU A 159 15.53 -25.00 23.27
N ARG A 160 16.61 -24.61 22.58
CA ARG A 160 17.74 -25.51 22.28
C ARG A 160 18.50 -25.88 23.55
N GLU A 161 18.79 -24.89 24.41
CA GLU A 161 19.42 -25.11 25.72
C GLU A 161 18.59 -26.04 26.61
N ASN A 162 17.28 -25.81 26.70
CA ASN A 162 16.37 -26.65 27.51
C ASN A 162 16.27 -28.10 27.00
N ARG A 163 16.44 -28.33 25.69
CA ARG A 163 16.48 -29.69 25.12
C ARG A 163 17.77 -30.44 25.48
N ALA A 164 18.86 -29.72 25.73
CA ALA A 164 20.14 -30.31 26.13
C ALA A 164 20.29 -30.48 27.65
N ALA A 165 19.36 -29.93 28.44
CA ALA A 165 19.38 -30.03 29.90
C ALA A 165 18.99 -31.43 30.38
N ALA A 166 19.56 -31.86 31.51
CA ALA A 166 19.29 -33.16 32.13
C ALA A 166 17.82 -33.33 32.58
N ALA A 167 17.17 -32.22 32.95
CA ALA A 167 15.75 -32.18 33.30
C ALA A 167 15.06 -31.04 32.53
N PRO A 168 14.51 -31.31 31.33
CA PRO A 168 13.87 -30.29 30.52
C PRO A 168 12.62 -29.71 31.20
N ALA A 169 12.53 -28.39 31.27
CA ALA A 169 11.34 -27.69 31.72
C ALA A 169 10.23 -27.74 30.64
N PRO A 170 8.95 -27.50 31.01
CA PRO A 170 7.84 -27.43 30.06
C PRO A 170 8.08 -26.35 28.99
N ARG A 171 7.83 -26.67 27.71
CA ARG A 171 8.11 -25.78 26.58
C ARG A 171 7.48 -24.39 26.72
N LEU A 172 6.22 -24.32 27.14
CA LEU A 172 5.51 -23.04 27.31
C LEU A 172 6.17 -22.14 28.36
N LEU A 173 6.68 -22.73 29.43
CA LEU A 173 7.36 -22.00 30.51
C LEU A 173 8.72 -21.48 30.04
N VAL A 174 9.44 -22.24 29.22
CA VAL A 174 10.69 -21.78 28.59
C VAL A 174 10.43 -20.63 27.61
N ILE A 175 9.38 -20.75 26.78
CA ILE A 175 8.98 -19.67 25.86
C ILE A 175 8.63 -18.40 26.65
N LEU A 176 7.78 -18.51 27.67
CA LEU A 176 7.39 -17.37 28.50
C LEU A 176 8.60 -16.69 29.16
N ARG A 177 9.52 -17.48 29.75
CA ARG A 177 10.73 -16.92 30.37
C ARG A 177 11.64 -16.26 29.35
N ALA A 178 11.82 -16.88 28.18
CA ALA A 178 12.62 -16.32 27.11
C ALA A 178 12.04 -14.99 26.61
N SER A 179 10.72 -14.90 26.40
CA SER A 179 10.08 -13.65 26.00
C SER A 179 10.21 -12.57 27.09
N LEU A 180 10.07 -12.94 28.36
CA LEU A 180 10.20 -11.98 29.48
C LEU A 180 11.63 -11.45 29.65
N GLU A 181 12.65 -12.23 29.27
CA GLU A 181 14.06 -11.87 29.38
C GLU A 181 14.44 -10.69 28.47
N VAL A 182 13.93 -10.67 27.24
CA VAL A 182 14.23 -9.61 26.25
C VAL A 182 13.19 -8.47 26.27
N ARG A 183 12.04 -8.66 26.91
CA ARG A 183 10.94 -7.68 26.93
C ARG A 183 11.35 -6.29 27.39
N SER A 184 12.17 -6.18 28.44
CA SER A 184 12.59 -4.86 28.95
C SER A 184 13.41 -4.10 27.91
N ALA A 185 14.36 -4.77 27.25
CA ALA A 185 15.18 -4.18 26.20
C ALA A 185 14.32 -3.68 25.03
N ILE A 186 13.36 -4.49 24.58
CA ILE A 186 12.42 -4.12 23.50
C ILE A 186 11.59 -2.88 23.91
N VAL A 187 11.02 -2.87 25.12
CA VAL A 187 10.24 -1.72 25.60
C VAL A 187 11.08 -0.44 25.67
N PHE A 188 12.34 -0.53 26.10
CA PHE A 188 13.24 0.63 26.12
C PHE A 188 13.62 1.08 24.71
N ALA A 189 13.85 0.16 23.77
CA ALA A 189 14.12 0.47 22.38
C ALA A 189 12.93 1.22 21.74
N SER A 190 11.71 0.71 21.90
CA SER A 190 10.51 1.38 21.37
C SER A 190 10.25 2.73 22.04
N ALA A 191 10.46 2.85 23.35
CA ALA A 191 10.35 4.13 24.04
C ALA A 191 11.37 5.14 23.52
N ALA A 192 12.60 4.71 23.23
CA ALA A 192 13.63 5.57 22.66
C ALA A 192 13.25 6.05 21.25
N VAL A 193 12.67 5.18 20.42
CA VAL A 193 12.14 5.56 19.10
C VAL A 193 11.04 6.61 19.24
N VAL A 194 10.07 6.39 20.13
CA VAL A 194 8.99 7.37 20.37
C VAL A 194 9.54 8.72 20.82
N VAL A 195 10.50 8.74 21.76
CA VAL A 195 11.15 9.97 22.23
C VAL A 195 11.92 10.66 21.10
N ALA A 196 12.64 9.91 20.26
CA ALA A 196 13.38 10.46 19.13
C ALA A 196 12.48 11.12 18.09
N PHE A 197 11.27 10.59 17.88
CA PHE A 197 10.29 11.15 16.94
C PHE A 197 9.36 12.20 17.54
N THR A 198 9.31 12.34 18.87
CA THR A 198 8.47 13.34 19.54
C THR A 198 8.70 14.78 19.03
N PRO A 199 9.95 15.26 18.83
CA PRO A 199 10.20 16.60 18.30
C PRO A 199 9.68 16.79 16.87
N VAL A 200 9.66 15.73 16.06
CA VAL A 200 9.19 15.77 14.67
C VAL A 200 7.66 15.88 14.60
N ILE A 201 6.97 15.26 15.56
CA ILE A 201 5.51 15.28 15.65
C ILE A 201 5.00 16.58 16.32
N ALA A 202 5.80 17.16 17.22
CA ALA A 202 5.44 18.37 17.95
C ALA A 202 5.72 19.69 17.16
N LEU A 203 6.37 19.59 15.99
CA LEU A 203 6.68 20.71 15.10
C LEU A 203 5.60 20.85 14.02
#